data_AF-A0A3E2YY60-F1
#
_entry.id   AF-A0A3E2YY60-F1
#
_cell.length_a   1.000
_cell.length_b   1.000
_cell.length_c   1.000
_cell.angle_alpha   90.00
_cell.angle_beta   90.00
_cell.angle_gamma   90.00
#
_symmetry.space_group_name_H-M   'P 1'
#
loop_
_entity.id
_entity.type
_entity.pdbx_description
1 polymer ?
#
loop_
_entity_poly.entity_id
_entity_poly.type
_entity_poly.pdbx_seq_one_letter_code
_entity_poly.pdbx_strand_id
1 'polypeptide(L)'
;MTTSTFYRLRAPATDGASSTAVSVRVDPERPDPYPVYLAVGAGRRRMSLTPDEAWALWRCLSEAVAALGTPPDYIRTDIRPARR
;
A
#
# COMPACT_ATOMS: atom_id res chain seq x y z
N MET A 1 -4.65 19.87 12.96
CA MET A 1 -5.10 18.46 12.88
C MET A 1 -4.55 17.94 11.58
N THR A 2 -3.48 17.14 11.62
CA THR A 2 -2.90 16.63 10.37
C THR A 2 -3.87 15.67 9.70
N THR A 3 -4.25 15.97 8.45
CA THR A 3 -5.23 15.18 7.71
C THR A 3 -4.55 13.96 7.11
N SER A 4 -4.37 12.92 7.91
CA SER A 4 -3.80 11.66 7.43
C SER A 4 -4.85 10.85 6.65
N THR A 5 -4.47 10.38 5.47
CA THR A 5 -5.32 9.54 4.63
C THR A 5 -4.83 8.10 4.64
N PHE A 6 -5.74 7.16 4.86
CA PHE A 6 -5.43 5.74 5.00
C PHE A 6 -6.09 4.90 3.91
N TYR A 7 -5.28 4.09 3.24
CA TYR A 7 -5.67 3.16 2.17
C TYR A 7 -5.32 1.74 2.60
N ARG A 8 -6.20 0.77 2.34
CA ARG A 8 -5.96 -0.64 2.68
C ARG A 8 -6.66 -1.59 1.72
N LEU A 9 -5.91 -2.59 1.27
CA LEU A 9 -6.44 -3.74 0.54
C LEU A 9 -6.01 -5.04 1.23
N ARG A 10 -6.83 -6.09 1.14
CA ARG A 10 -6.53 -7.42 1.67
C ARG A 10 -6.28 -8.38 0.51
N ALA A 11 -5.09 -8.95 0.47
CA ALA A 11 -4.78 -10.07 -0.40
C ALA A 11 -5.35 -11.36 0.24
N PRO A 12 -6.19 -12.12 -0.47
CA PRO A 12 -6.67 -13.41 0.03
C PRO A 12 -5.49 -14.38 0.18
N ALA A 13 -5.56 -15.25 1.19
CA ALA A 13 -4.58 -16.32 1.34
C ALA A 13 -4.97 -17.50 0.45
N THR A 14 -3.99 -18.10 -0.23
CA THR A 14 -4.19 -19.23 -1.15
C THR A 14 -4.38 -20.58 -0.45
N ASP A 15 -4.10 -20.66 0.85
CA ASP A 15 -4.00 -21.89 1.65
C ASP A 15 -4.99 -21.94 2.84
N GLY A 16 -6.00 -21.07 2.83
CA GLY A 16 -6.95 -20.96 3.95
C GLY A 16 -6.43 -20.20 5.17
N ALA A 17 -5.22 -19.63 5.11
CA ALA A 17 -4.71 -18.74 6.14
C ALA A 17 -5.45 -17.39 6.19
N SER A 18 -5.12 -16.56 7.20
CA SER A 18 -5.66 -15.21 7.31
C SER A 18 -5.16 -14.32 6.16
N SER A 19 -6.07 -13.60 5.49
CA SER A 19 -5.74 -12.60 4.46
C SER A 19 -4.60 -11.65 4.88
N THR A 20 -3.70 -11.34 3.96
CA THR A 20 -2.61 -10.39 4.19
C THR A 20 -3.09 -8.97 3.90
N ALA A 21 -3.07 -8.10 4.92
CA ALA A 21 -3.39 -6.69 4.74
C ALA A 21 -2.17 -5.91 4.24
N VAL A 22 -2.34 -5.18 3.14
CA VAL A 22 -1.41 -4.15 2.64
C VAL A 22 -2.06 -2.79 2.89
N SER A 23 -1.35 -1.88 3.55
CA SER A 23 -1.87 -0.57 3.93
C SER A 23 -0.89 0.54 3.57
N VAL A 24 -1.41 1.66 3.11
CA VAL A 24 -0.66 2.90 2.84
C VAL A 24 -1.28 4.02 3.66
N ARG A 25 -0.45 4.77 4.39
CA ARG A 25 -0.82 6.04 5.01
C ARG A 25 -0.09 7.16 4.30
N VAL A 26 -0.81 8.23 3.99
CA VAL A 26 -0.26 9.47 3.46
C VAL A 26 -0.52 10.58 4.47
N ASP A 27 0.54 11.27 4.88
CA ASP A 27 0.51 12.40 5.81
C ASP A 27 1.27 13.58 5.18
N PRO A 28 0.60 14.41 4.36
CA PRO A 28 1.26 15.47 3.58
C PRO A 28 1.86 16.58 4.46
N GLU A 29 1.33 16.75 5.67
CA GLU A 29 1.76 17.77 6.61
C GLU A 29 2.87 17.27 7.55
N ARG A 30 3.39 16.06 7.31
CA ARG A 30 4.48 15.49 8.09
C ARG A 30 5.75 16.34 7.91
N PRO A 31 6.42 16.74 9.00
CA PRO A 31 7.60 17.62 8.93
C PRO A 31 8.87 16.94 8.43
N ASP A 32 8.88 15.60 8.33
CA ASP A 32 9.99 14.83 7.77
C ASP A 32 9.73 14.48 6.29
N PRO A 33 10.76 14.16 5.49
CA PRO A 33 10.61 14.00 4.04
C PRO A 33 9.88 12.72 3.64
N TYR A 34 9.37 11.92 4.59
CA TYR A 34 8.75 10.62 4.34
C TYR A 34 7.24 10.65 4.67
N PRO A 35 6.42 11.39 3.90
CA PRO A 35 4.98 11.52 4.14
C PRO A 35 4.21 10.23 3.81
N VAL A 36 4.83 9.26 3.12
CA VAL A 36 4.21 7.99 2.73
C VAL A 36 4.72 6.87 3.63
N TYR A 37 3.80 6.06 4.13
CA TYR A 37 4.10 4.91 4.95
C TYR A 37 3.39 3.66 4.42
N LEU A 38 4.17 2.65 4.03
CA LEU A 38 3.70 1.35 3.53
C LEU A 38 3.83 0.29 4.64
N ALA A 39 2.79 -0.53 4.79
CA ALA A 39 2.75 -1.62 5.74
C ALA A 39 2.16 -2.90 5.13
N VAL A 40 2.80 -4.05 5.41
CA VAL A 40 2.33 -5.39 5.01
C VAL A 40 2.12 -6.26 6.24
N GLY A 41 1.11 -7.13 6.20
CA GLY A 41 0.80 -8.09 7.27
C GLY A 41 0.30 -7.39 8.53
N ALA A 42 -0.64 -6.43 8.37
CA ALA A 42 -1.16 -5.62 9.47
C ALA A 42 -0.09 -4.79 10.21
N GLY A 43 0.90 -4.28 9.48
CA GLY A 43 1.94 -3.43 10.05
C GLY A 43 3.10 -4.18 10.69
N ARG A 44 3.27 -5.48 10.41
CA ARG A 44 4.46 -6.23 10.85
C ARG A 44 5.70 -5.86 10.05
N ARG A 45 5.56 -5.50 8.77
CA ARG A 45 6.64 -5.04 7.90
C ARG A 45 6.31 -3.63 7.43
N ARG A 46 7.20 -2.67 7.66
CA ARG A 46 6.94 -1.23 7.54
C ARG A 46 8.06 -0.57 6.74
N MET A 47 7.69 0.39 5.90
CA MET A 47 8.62 1.18 5.10
C MET A 47 8.08 2.61 5.01
N SER A 48 8.93 3.60 5.30
CA SER A 48 8.61 5.01 5.06
C SER A 48 9.26 5.43 3.75
N LEU A 49 8.57 6.23 2.96
CA LEU A 49 8.96 6.61 1.60
C LEU A 49 8.73 8.11 1.39
N THR A 50 9.65 8.73 0.67
CA THR A 50 9.40 9.99 -0.03
C THR A 50 8.39 9.77 -1.17
N PRO A 51 7.77 10.83 -1.72
CA PRO A 51 6.90 10.69 -2.90
C PRO A 51 7.60 10.07 -4.11
N ASP A 52 8.86 10.43 -4.36
CA ASP A 52 9.63 9.92 -5.51
C ASP A 52 9.96 8.43 -5.36
N GLU A 53 10.35 8.00 -4.15
CA GLU A 53 10.57 6.58 -3.86
C GLU A 53 9.27 5.77 -3.99
N ALA A 54 8.13 6.33 -3.61
CA ALA A 54 6.83 5.68 -3.76
C ALA A 54 6.46 5.47 -5.24
N TRP A 55 6.70 6.47 -6.10
CA TRP A 55 6.50 6.35 -7.54
C TRP A 55 7.47 5.35 -8.19
N ALA A 56 8.75 5.37 -7.79
CA ALA A 56 9.75 4.42 -8.27
C ALA A 56 9.38 2.98 -7.88
N LEU A 57 8.96 2.75 -6.62
CA LEU A 57 8.48 1.46 -6.15
C LEU A 57 7.26 0.98 -6.95
N TRP A 58 6.27 1.85 -7.16
CA TRP A 58 5.10 1.53 -7.97
C TRP A 58 5.51 1.09 -9.38
N ARG A 59 6.34 1.89 -10.07
CA ARG A 59 6.79 1.59 -11.43
C ARG A 59 7.48 0.23 -11.51
N CYS A 60 8.46 -0.01 -10.64
CA CYS A 60 9.24 -1.25 -10.62
C CYS A 60 8.36 -2.46 -10.29
N LEU A 61 7.48 -2.32 -9.30
CA LEU A 61 6.60 -3.42 -8.89
C LEU A 61 5.56 -3.74 -9.97
N SER A 62 4.92 -2.73 -10.57
CA SER A 62 3.95 -2.90 -11.65
C SER A 62 4.54 -3.66 -12.84
N GLU A 63 5.76 -3.32 -13.27
CA GLU A 63 6.46 -4.03 -14.35
C GLU A 63 6.76 -5.48 -13.96
N ALA A 64 7.33 -5.69 -12.77
CA ALA A 64 7.70 -7.02 -12.30
C ALA A 64 6.48 -7.94 -12.20
N VAL A 65 5.34 -7.46 -11.68
CA VAL A 65 4.13 -8.28 -11.55
C VAL A 65 3.40 -8.48 -12.87
N ALA A 66 3.43 -7.51 -13.78
CA ALA A 66 2.84 -7.67 -15.12
C ALA A 66 3.55 -8.79 -15.91
N ALA A 67 4.86 -8.96 -15.72
CA ALA A 67 5.62 -10.07 -16.31
C ALA A 67 5.19 -11.46 -15.80
N LEU A 68 4.45 -11.54 -14.69
CA LEU A 68 3.95 -12.80 -14.12
C LEU A 68 2.56 -13.20 -14.63
N GLY A 69 1.91 -12.35 -15.44
CA GLY A 69 0.63 -12.64 -16.09
C GLY A 69 -0.49 -11.67 -15.71
N THR A 70 -1.73 -12.13 -15.83
CA THR A 70 -2.92 -11.29 -15.63
C THR A 70 -3.17 -11.02 -14.15
N PRO A 71 -3.43 -9.76 -13.74
CA PRO A 71 -3.73 -9.44 -12.35
C PRO A 71 -5.04 -10.10 -11.88
N PRO A 72 -5.10 -10.58 -10.63
CA PRO A 72 -6.32 -11.18 -10.07
C PRO A 72 -7.40 -10.13 -9.80
N ASP A 73 -8.67 -10.53 -9.87
CA ASP A 73 -9.81 -9.60 -9.81
C ASP A 73 -9.89 -8.77 -8.52
N TYR A 74 -9.46 -9.31 -7.37
CA TYR A 74 -9.51 -8.58 -6.10
C TYR A 74 -8.67 -7.29 -6.10
N ILE A 75 -7.70 -7.15 -7.00
CA ILE A 75 -6.90 -5.92 -7.17
C ILE A 75 -7.76 -4.76 -7.70
N ARG A 76 -8.88 -5.05 -8.36
CA ARG A 76 -9.82 -4.04 -8.89
C ARG A 76 -10.76 -3.47 -7.81
N THR A 77 -10.64 -3.91 -6.55
CA THR A 77 -11.44 -3.41 -5.44
C THR A 77 -11.25 -1.91 -5.25
N ASP A 78 -12.35 -1.16 -5.25
CA ASP A 78 -12.33 0.28 -4.91
C ASP A 78 -11.92 0.47 -3.44
N ILE A 79 -10.87 1.27 -3.21
CA ILE A 79 -10.37 1.58 -1.86
C ILE A 79 -10.86 2.97 -1.49
N ARG A 80 -11.89 3.03 -0.64
CA ARG A 80 -12.34 4.29 -0.08
C ARG A 80 -11.35 4.78 0.99
N PRO A 81 -10.71 5.94 0.82
CA PRO A 81 -9.79 6.47 1.80
C PRO A 81 -10.53 6.77 3.11
N ALA A 82 -9.97 6.31 4.22
CA ALA A 82 -10.42 6.73 5.54
C ALA A 82 -9.59 7.94 5.99
N ARG A 83 -10.26 8.98 6.51
CA ARG A 83 -9.59 10.00 7.33
C ARG A 83 -9.44 9.46 8.74
N ARG A 84 -8.25 9.58 9.32
CA ARG A 84 -7.96 9.13 10.68
C ARG A 84 -7.44 10.28 11.52
#